data_AF-A0A928PQF0-F1
#
_entry.id   AF-A0A928PQF0-F1
#
_cell.length_a   1.000
_cell.length_b   1.000
_cell.length_c   1.000
_cell.angle_alpha   90.00
_cell.angle_beta   90.00
_cell.angle_gamma   90.00
#
_symmetry.space_group_name_H-M   'P 1'
#
loop_
_entity.id
_entity.type
_entity.pdbx_description
1 polymer ?
#
loop_
_entity_poly.entity_id
_entity_poly.type
_entity_poly.pdbx_seq_one_letter_code
_entity_poly.pdbx_strand_id
1 'polypeptide(L)'
;MFCTQCGKRIDDPRARFCPECGAELPQTAVSVPQADIPAGNYAPGTAYAPQSSAYAPQSTLHTPRSSPYAPQNNAGIPQNAAYAPQKTDKGGFFKGIVGKLKGMSKTAKIIAAACAAVVVLGIVGLVALSGGGEVTDNRTDAELEQLFTFELGSDGYIVTGYIGDESDVVIPAKYKDRPVVKVGESAFEDRKWVISVHIPGSVTTIGKAAFGYCERLESISLPDSLTNIGRAAFVDCDSLSSIVIPEGVTDIGERMFYSCNRLKSVTIPDSVIGIGERAFSRCQSLNSITIPDSVRYIGGSAFEGSEYTVTVTASHEPYYYDYTADKNVTWIVE
;
A
#
# COMPACT_ATOMS: atom_id res chain seq x y z
N MET A 1 8.62 15.55 -24.67
CA MET A 1 7.66 14.75 -25.48
C MET A 1 8.42 13.78 -26.39
N PHE A 2 7.80 12.71 -26.88
CA PHE A 2 8.46 11.79 -27.82
C PHE A 2 7.97 12.06 -29.24
N CYS A 3 8.89 12.08 -30.20
CA CYS A 3 8.52 12.13 -31.61
C CYS A 3 7.87 10.80 -31.99
N THR A 4 6.62 10.83 -32.44
CA THR A 4 5.91 9.61 -32.89
C THR A 4 6.48 9.03 -34.18
N GLN A 5 7.26 9.81 -34.93
CA GLN A 5 7.85 9.38 -36.20
C GLN A 5 9.22 8.72 -36.03
N CYS A 6 10.11 9.25 -35.17
CA CYS A 6 11.45 8.70 -34.97
C CYS A 6 11.70 8.10 -33.58
N GLY A 7 10.71 8.17 -32.67
CA GLY A 7 10.80 7.64 -31.31
C GLY A 7 11.77 8.39 -30.39
N LYS A 8 12.46 9.42 -30.87
CA LYS A 8 13.43 10.19 -30.07
C LYS A 8 12.73 11.15 -29.12
N ARG A 9 13.35 11.31 -27.94
CA ARG A 9 12.92 12.24 -26.91
C ARG A 9 13.26 13.67 -27.30
N ILE A 10 12.32 14.58 -27.06
CA ILE A 10 12.43 16.02 -27.29
C ILE A 10 12.24 16.71 -25.94
N ASP A 11 13.30 17.38 -25.49
CA ASP A 11 13.38 17.98 -24.16
C ASP A 11 12.81 19.41 -24.09
N ASP A 12 12.64 20.09 -25.23
CA ASP A 12 11.98 21.40 -25.30
C ASP A 12 10.44 21.22 -25.45
N PRO A 13 9.63 21.60 -24.45
CA PRO A 13 8.18 21.47 -24.50
C PRO A 13 7.49 22.51 -25.42
N ARG A 14 8.24 23.49 -25.95
CA ARG A 14 7.73 24.49 -26.91
C ARG A 14 8.14 24.17 -28.36
N ALA A 15 8.91 23.11 -28.59
CA ALA A 15 9.34 22.72 -29.92
C ALA A 15 8.13 22.38 -30.81
N ARG A 16 8.05 23.03 -31.97
CA ARG A 16 7.00 22.80 -32.98
C ARG A 16 7.38 21.68 -33.96
N PHE A 17 8.67 21.43 -34.13
CA PHE A 17 9.23 20.42 -35.01
C PHE A 17 10.29 19.58 -34.27
N CYS A 18 10.39 18.31 -34.64
CA CYS A 18 11.43 17.42 -34.14
C CYS A 18 12.79 17.86 -34.70
N PRO A 19 13.78 18.18 -33.86
CA PRO A 19 15.10 18.62 -34.32
C PRO A 19 15.88 17.51 -35.04
N GLU A 20 15.52 16.24 -34.80
CA GLU A 20 16.23 15.07 -35.35
C GLU A 20 15.70 14.66 -36.74
N CYS A 21 14.40 14.80 -37.00
CA CYS A 21 13.78 14.29 -38.23
C CYS A 21 12.88 15.29 -38.96
N GLY A 22 12.72 16.51 -38.41
CA GLY A 22 11.89 17.56 -39.00
C GLY A 22 10.37 17.38 -38.86
N ALA A 23 9.91 16.28 -38.25
CA ALA A 23 8.49 15.99 -38.10
C ALA A 23 7.76 17.02 -37.21
N GLU A 24 6.58 17.46 -37.62
CA GLU A 24 5.74 18.38 -36.82
C GLU A 24 5.21 17.66 -35.57
N LEU A 25 5.29 18.32 -34.41
CA LEU A 25 4.95 17.73 -33.12
C LEU A 25 3.52 18.09 -32.71
N PRO A 26 2.75 17.15 -32.13
CA PRO A 26 1.38 17.41 -31.72
C PRO A 26 1.36 18.45 -30.59
N GLN A 27 0.83 19.64 -30.86
CA GLN A 27 0.62 20.66 -29.83
C GLN A 27 -0.51 20.19 -28.91
N THR A 28 -0.19 19.77 -27.69
CA THR A 28 -1.19 19.62 -26.64
C THR A 28 -1.72 21.02 -26.31
N ALA A 29 -3.00 21.26 -26.58
CA ALA A 29 -3.63 22.57 -26.60
C ALA A 29 -3.35 23.43 -25.35
N VAL A 30 -2.58 24.50 -25.52
CA VAL A 30 -2.87 25.78 -24.87
C VAL A 30 -3.67 26.58 -25.90
N SER A 31 -4.97 26.64 -25.72
CA SER A 31 -5.81 27.63 -26.40
C SER A 31 -6.83 28.17 -25.42
N VAL A 32 -6.48 29.29 -24.77
CA VAL A 32 -7.49 30.27 -24.36
C VAL A 32 -8.13 30.78 -25.66
N PRO A 33 -9.45 30.71 -25.84
CA PRO A 33 -10.07 31.23 -27.04
C PRO A 33 -9.96 32.76 -27.04
N GLN A 34 -9.31 33.27 -28.08
CA GLN A 34 -9.30 34.68 -28.43
C GLN A 34 -10.67 34.99 -29.07
N ALA A 35 -11.49 35.78 -28.38
CA ALA A 35 -12.69 36.39 -28.94
C ALA A 35 -12.75 37.87 -28.52
N ASP A 36 -12.52 38.73 -29.52
CA ASP A 36 -13.03 40.08 -29.72
C ASP A 36 -13.19 41.03 -28.51
N ILE A 37 -12.25 41.98 -28.45
CA ILE A 37 -12.39 43.25 -27.72
C ILE A 37 -13.05 44.27 -28.68
N PRO A 38 -14.19 44.89 -28.33
CA PRO A 38 -14.52 46.22 -28.80
C PRO A 38 -13.97 47.27 -27.82
N ALA A 39 -13.37 48.30 -28.39
CA ALA A 39 -12.70 49.41 -27.73
C ALA A 39 -13.56 50.19 -26.74
N GLY A 40 -12.92 50.79 -25.72
CA GLY A 40 -13.49 51.95 -25.04
C GLY A 40 -12.94 52.24 -23.64
N ASN A 41 -11.94 53.13 -23.59
CA ASN A 41 -11.72 54.18 -22.59
C ASN A 41 -11.70 53.79 -21.10
N TYR A 42 -10.53 53.87 -20.44
CA TYR A 42 -10.08 55.07 -19.71
C TYR A 42 -8.66 54.81 -19.16
N ALA A 43 -7.75 55.75 -19.43
CA ALA A 43 -6.41 55.88 -18.86
C ALA A 43 -6.48 56.70 -17.55
N PRO A 44 -5.36 57.06 -16.86
CA PRO A 44 -4.10 56.36 -16.58
C PRO A 44 -3.65 56.50 -15.09
N GLY A 45 -2.50 55.89 -14.76
CA GLY A 45 -1.60 56.33 -13.68
C GLY A 45 -1.48 55.32 -12.54
N THR A 46 -0.31 54.96 -12.01
CA THR A 46 1.07 55.42 -12.18
C THR A 46 2.00 54.29 -11.71
N ALA A 47 3.22 54.31 -12.23
CA ALA A 47 4.34 53.45 -11.84
C ALA A 47 4.60 53.41 -10.32
N TYR A 48 5.14 52.30 -9.80
CA TYR A 48 6.53 52.18 -9.33
C TYR A 48 6.75 50.78 -8.72
N ALA A 49 7.90 50.20 -9.02
CA ALA A 49 8.41 48.97 -8.41
C ALA A 49 9.13 49.28 -7.06
N PRO A 50 9.83 48.30 -6.47
CA PRO A 50 9.52 47.55 -5.25
C PRO A 50 10.26 48.10 -4.02
N GLN A 51 10.07 47.54 -2.82
CA GLN A 51 11.14 47.22 -1.84
C GLN A 51 10.59 46.61 -0.53
N SER A 52 11.46 45.79 0.06
CA SER A 52 11.45 45.11 1.35
C SER A 52 11.13 45.97 2.58
N SER A 53 10.57 45.37 3.65
CA SER A 53 11.28 45.20 4.94
C SER A 53 10.35 44.66 6.05
N ALA A 54 10.98 43.96 6.99
CA ALA A 54 10.51 43.40 8.24
C ALA A 54 9.41 44.17 9.00
N TYR A 55 8.56 43.44 9.73
CA TYR A 55 8.08 43.85 11.06
C TYR A 55 7.50 42.65 11.84
N ALA A 56 7.93 42.52 13.08
CA ALA A 56 7.19 41.93 14.20
C ALA A 56 7.10 43.02 15.29
N PRO A 57 6.31 42.87 16.37
CA PRO A 57 4.95 42.34 16.50
C PRO A 57 4.03 43.38 17.21
N GLN A 58 2.72 43.13 17.34
CA GLN A 58 1.93 43.25 18.58
C GLN A 58 0.43 42.96 18.35
N SER A 59 -0.17 42.48 19.43
CA SER A 59 -1.49 41.87 19.63
C SER A 59 -2.73 42.68 19.21
N THR A 60 -3.76 41.99 18.74
CA THR A 60 -5.05 41.83 19.46
C THR A 60 -5.91 40.75 18.78
N LEU A 61 -6.70 40.07 19.61
CA LEU A 61 -7.50 38.89 19.32
C LEU A 61 -8.56 39.11 18.24
N HIS A 62 -8.71 38.17 17.31
CA HIS A 62 -9.97 37.52 16.91
C HIS A 62 -9.65 36.24 16.11
N THR A 63 -10.38 35.17 16.38
CA THR A 63 -10.17 33.78 15.92
C THR A 63 -10.42 33.60 14.41
N PRO A 64 -9.77 32.61 13.77
CA PRO A 64 -10.54 31.44 13.35
C PRO A 64 -9.79 30.08 13.32
N ARG A 65 -10.58 29.01 13.52
CA ARG A 65 -10.45 27.60 13.13
C ARG A 65 -9.06 27.03 12.80
N SER A 66 -8.61 26.12 13.66
CA SER A 66 -7.47 25.23 13.50
C SER A 66 -7.75 24.01 12.60
N SER A 67 -6.81 23.79 11.68
CA SER A 67 -6.44 22.54 11.00
C SER A 67 -6.22 21.38 11.99
N PRO A 68 -6.57 20.11 11.67
CA PRO A 68 -6.31 18.99 12.56
C PRO A 68 -5.18 18.09 12.05
N TYR A 69 -3.91 18.43 12.32
CA TYR A 69 -2.83 17.45 12.42
C TYR A 69 -1.72 17.97 13.35
N ALA A 70 -1.78 17.58 14.63
CA ALA A 70 -0.64 17.36 15.53
C ALA A 70 -1.13 16.77 16.88
N PRO A 71 -0.32 15.93 17.57
CA PRO A 71 -0.78 14.93 18.53
C PRO A 71 -0.90 15.47 19.96
N GLN A 72 -1.83 14.93 20.75
CA GLN A 72 -1.92 15.22 22.19
C GLN A 72 -1.48 14.05 23.06
N ASN A 73 -0.50 14.34 23.91
CA ASN A 73 -0.09 13.54 25.05
C ASN A 73 -1.08 13.74 26.23
N ASN A 74 -1.73 12.64 26.60
CA ASN A 74 -2.07 12.13 27.94
C ASN A 74 -2.22 13.08 29.16
N ALA A 75 -3.40 13.06 29.80
CA ALA A 75 -3.57 13.08 31.27
C ALA A 75 -5.04 12.83 31.73
N GLY A 76 -5.27 11.73 32.47
CA GLY A 76 -6.38 11.47 33.43
C GLY A 76 -7.75 11.14 32.82
N ILE A 77 -8.45 10.04 33.12
CA ILE A 77 -8.99 9.50 34.41
C ILE A 77 -9.74 8.16 34.02
N PRO A 78 -10.10 7.17 34.88
CA PRO A 78 -9.57 6.66 36.15
C PRO A 78 -9.15 5.17 36.09
N GLN A 79 -8.59 4.70 37.20
CA GLN A 79 -8.22 3.31 37.49
C GLN A 79 -9.42 2.37 37.76
N ASN A 80 -9.18 1.10 37.45
CA ASN A 80 -9.73 -0.14 38.02
C ASN A 80 -10.97 -0.79 37.40
N ALA A 81 -10.72 -1.80 36.55
CA ALA A 81 -11.20 -3.16 36.78
C ALA A 81 -10.11 -4.14 36.27
N ALA A 82 -9.49 -4.86 37.19
CA ALA A 82 -8.43 -5.83 36.90
C ALA A 82 -8.99 -7.03 36.12
N TYR A 83 -8.47 -7.27 34.91
CA TYR A 83 -8.49 -8.60 34.29
C TYR A 83 -7.05 -9.11 34.24
N ALA A 84 -6.79 -10.17 35.00
CA ALA A 84 -5.48 -10.81 35.07
C ALA A 84 -5.14 -11.48 33.71
N PRO A 85 -3.96 -11.25 33.12
CA PRO A 85 -3.56 -11.98 31.93
C PRO A 85 -3.23 -13.43 32.30
N GLN A 86 -3.93 -14.39 31.69
CA GLN A 86 -3.54 -15.79 31.76
C GLN A 86 -2.20 -15.98 31.04
N LYS A 87 -1.19 -16.40 31.79
CA LYS A 87 0.09 -16.88 31.23
C LYS A 87 -0.16 -18.17 30.46
N THR A 88 -0.04 -18.13 29.14
CA THR A 88 0.19 -19.35 28.35
C THR A 88 1.68 -19.45 28.06
N ASP A 89 2.25 -20.58 28.44
CA ASP A 89 3.68 -20.86 28.44
C ASP A 89 4.16 -21.11 26.99
N LYS A 90 4.59 -20.05 26.29
CA LYS A 90 4.99 -20.09 24.87
C LYS A 90 6.37 -20.76 24.63
N GLY A 91 7.04 -21.25 25.67
CA GLY A 91 8.44 -21.72 25.58
C GLY A 91 8.65 -23.18 25.13
N GLY A 92 7.65 -24.06 25.24
CA GLY A 92 7.83 -25.50 25.00
C GLY A 92 7.66 -25.96 23.55
N PHE A 93 6.85 -25.25 22.76
CA PHE A 93 6.39 -25.72 21.45
C PHE A 93 7.43 -25.53 20.32
N PHE A 94 8.17 -24.41 20.34
CA PHE A 94 9.15 -24.07 19.29
C PHE A 94 10.34 -25.02 19.22
N LYS A 95 10.70 -25.71 20.32
CA LYS A 95 11.86 -26.60 20.36
C LYS A 95 11.67 -27.89 19.55
N GLY A 96 10.43 -28.29 19.26
CA GLY A 96 10.11 -29.51 18.51
C GLY A 96 10.12 -29.36 16.98
N ILE A 97 9.82 -28.17 16.46
CA ILE A 97 9.67 -27.93 15.02
C ILE A 97 11.03 -27.68 14.33
N VAL A 98 11.93 -26.95 15.00
CA VAL A 98 13.28 -26.65 14.47
C VAL A 98 14.12 -27.93 14.27
N GLY A 99 13.85 -28.97 15.06
CA GLY A 99 14.53 -30.27 14.93
C GLY A 99 14.21 -31.04 13.64
N LYS A 100 13.10 -30.75 12.96
CA LYS A 100 12.63 -31.49 11.77
C LYS A 100 12.97 -30.83 10.43
N LEU A 101 13.58 -29.64 10.43
CA LEU A 101 13.88 -28.86 9.22
C LEU A 101 15.29 -29.12 8.62
N LYS A 102 16.15 -29.86 9.32
CA LYS A 102 17.47 -30.25 8.79
C LYS A 102 17.32 -31.43 7.82
N GLY A 103 17.16 -31.12 6.52
CA GLY A 103 17.24 -32.13 5.44
C GLY A 103 16.34 -31.93 4.21
N MET A 104 15.49 -30.88 4.17
CA MET A 104 14.50 -30.70 3.09
C MET A 104 15.03 -29.96 1.84
N SER A 105 14.51 -30.33 0.66
CA SER A 105 14.84 -29.73 -0.65
C SER A 105 14.34 -28.29 -0.81
N LYS A 106 14.88 -27.51 -1.77
CA LYS A 106 14.52 -26.08 -1.98
C LYS A 106 13.00 -25.88 -2.19
N THR A 107 12.34 -26.75 -2.94
CA THR A 107 10.87 -26.72 -3.15
C THR A 107 10.08 -27.00 -1.87
N ALA A 108 10.58 -27.87 -1.00
CA ALA A 108 9.94 -28.18 0.28
C ALA A 108 10.11 -27.05 1.32
N LYS A 109 11.12 -26.19 1.17
CA LYS A 109 11.28 -24.96 1.98
C LYS A 109 10.31 -23.85 1.58
N ILE A 110 9.95 -23.76 0.29
CA ILE A 110 8.94 -22.82 -0.22
C ILE A 110 7.55 -23.22 0.29
N ILE A 111 7.22 -24.52 0.25
CA ILE A 111 5.97 -25.03 0.82
C ILE A 111 5.96 -24.88 2.35
N ALA A 112 7.09 -25.08 3.04
CA ALA A 112 7.19 -24.86 4.48
C ALA A 112 7.05 -23.36 4.87
N ALA A 113 7.48 -22.43 4.01
CA ALA A 113 7.27 -20.99 4.20
C ALA A 113 5.79 -20.60 4.02
N ALA A 114 5.10 -21.20 3.04
CA ALA A 114 3.65 -21.06 2.87
C ALA A 114 2.86 -21.70 4.04
N CYS A 115 3.30 -22.85 4.55
CA CYS A 115 2.67 -23.51 5.69
C CYS A 115 2.98 -22.85 7.05
N ALA A 116 4.07 -22.09 7.17
CA ALA A 116 4.40 -21.36 8.39
C ALA A 116 3.47 -20.15 8.64
N ALA A 117 2.74 -19.69 7.63
CA ALA A 117 1.74 -18.63 7.75
C ALA A 117 0.35 -19.12 8.24
N VAL A 118 0.12 -20.43 8.32
CA VAL A 118 -1.23 -21.01 8.58
C VAL A 118 -1.41 -21.52 10.02
N VAL A 119 -0.44 -21.32 10.92
CA VAL A 119 -0.57 -21.81 12.32
C VAL A 119 -0.71 -20.64 13.29
N VAL A 120 -1.88 -20.02 13.31
CA VAL A 120 -2.34 -19.19 14.44
C VAL A 120 -3.73 -19.70 14.84
N LEU A 121 -3.76 -20.52 15.89
CA LEU A 121 -4.98 -21.15 16.41
C LEU A 121 -5.70 -20.21 17.38
N GLY A 122 -6.87 -19.73 16.97
CA GLY A 122 -7.92 -19.14 17.79
C GLY A 122 -9.25 -19.33 17.06
N ILE A 123 -9.98 -20.39 17.41
CA ILE A 123 -11.07 -20.97 16.61
C ILE A 123 -12.25 -20.02 16.44
N VAL A 124 -12.64 -19.78 15.17
CA VAL A 124 -14.05 -19.82 14.72
C VAL A 124 -14.09 -20.58 13.38
N GLY A 125 -14.75 -21.74 13.33
CA GLY A 125 -15.14 -22.43 12.08
C GLY A 125 -14.04 -23.09 11.21
N LEU A 126 -12.78 -23.17 11.66
CA LEU A 126 -11.69 -23.69 10.81
C LEU A 126 -11.70 -25.23 10.67
N VAL A 127 -12.21 -25.74 9.55
CA VAL A 127 -11.97 -27.12 9.12
C VAL A 127 -10.64 -27.19 8.38
N ALA A 128 -9.55 -27.40 9.10
CA ALA A 128 -8.27 -27.76 8.49
C ALA A 128 -8.31 -29.26 8.13
N LEU A 129 -8.74 -29.59 6.92
CA LEU A 129 -8.60 -30.96 6.40
C LEU A 129 -7.18 -31.17 5.86
N SER A 130 -6.58 -32.27 6.31
CA SER A 130 -5.34 -32.84 5.81
C SER A 130 -5.42 -33.03 4.29
N GLY A 131 -4.90 -32.07 3.53
CA GLY A 131 -4.82 -32.12 2.07
C GLY A 131 -5.13 -30.78 1.44
N GLY A 132 -4.20 -29.83 1.49
CA GLY A 132 -4.21 -28.62 0.64
C GLY A 132 -5.48 -27.76 0.64
N GLY A 133 -6.36 -27.89 1.64
CA GLY A 133 -7.63 -27.16 1.70
C GLY A 133 -7.42 -25.68 2.03
N GLU A 134 -8.10 -24.81 1.29
CA GLU A 134 -8.20 -23.38 1.55
C GLU A 134 -8.86 -23.12 2.91
N VAL A 135 -8.44 -22.07 3.61
CA VAL A 135 -9.05 -21.65 4.89
C VAL A 135 -10.38 -20.98 4.57
N THR A 136 -11.50 -21.68 4.80
CA THR A 136 -12.83 -21.15 4.47
C THR A 136 -13.62 -20.73 5.71
N ASP A 137 -14.33 -19.61 5.61
CA ASP A 137 -15.34 -19.22 6.60
C ASP A 137 -16.61 -20.06 6.40
N ASN A 138 -17.09 -20.70 7.46
CA ASN A 138 -18.26 -21.61 7.43
C ASN A 138 -19.51 -20.99 8.08
N ARG A 139 -19.52 -19.69 8.34
CA ARG A 139 -20.67 -18.99 8.92
C ARG A 139 -21.83 -18.90 7.93
N THR A 140 -23.03 -18.86 8.48
CA THR A 140 -24.26 -18.59 7.73
C THR A 140 -24.28 -17.15 7.20
N ASP A 141 -25.05 -16.88 6.14
CA ASP A 141 -25.19 -15.53 5.61
C ASP A 141 -25.63 -14.51 6.69
N ALA A 142 -26.48 -14.92 7.64
CA ALA A 142 -26.97 -14.08 8.73
C ALA A 142 -25.88 -13.77 9.79
N GLU A 143 -24.91 -14.65 9.98
CA GLU A 143 -23.74 -14.43 10.85
C GLU A 143 -22.68 -13.58 10.12
N LEU A 144 -22.54 -13.76 8.79
CA LEU A 144 -21.67 -12.90 7.97
C LEU A 144 -22.15 -11.45 7.97
N GLU A 145 -23.47 -11.22 7.86
CA GLU A 145 -24.09 -9.89 7.91
C GLU A 145 -23.89 -9.17 9.25
N GLN A 146 -23.48 -9.87 10.32
CA GLN A 146 -23.12 -9.24 11.60
C GLN A 146 -21.68 -8.74 11.63
N LEU A 147 -20.80 -9.27 10.77
CA LEU A 147 -19.38 -8.91 10.75
C LEU A 147 -18.97 -8.12 9.52
N PHE A 148 -19.71 -8.25 8.41
CA PHE A 148 -19.35 -7.62 7.14
C PHE A 148 -20.54 -6.93 6.50
N THR A 149 -20.24 -5.86 5.76
CA THR A 149 -21.17 -5.29 4.79
C THR A 149 -20.77 -5.73 3.38
N PHE A 150 -21.77 -6.04 2.55
CA PHE A 150 -21.56 -6.52 1.19
C PHE A 150 -22.30 -5.67 0.17
N GLU A 151 -21.71 -5.54 -1.02
CA GLU A 151 -22.35 -4.97 -2.21
C GLU A 151 -22.25 -5.98 -3.37
N LEU A 152 -23.31 -6.08 -4.18
CA LEU A 152 -23.31 -6.95 -5.36
C LEU A 152 -22.69 -6.23 -6.55
N GLY A 153 -21.52 -6.70 -7.00
CA GLY A 153 -20.89 -6.29 -8.25
C GLY A 153 -21.30 -7.15 -9.45
N SER A 154 -20.71 -6.86 -10.61
CA SER A 154 -20.88 -7.65 -11.85
C SER A 154 -20.48 -9.11 -11.65
N ASP A 155 -19.30 -9.33 -11.09
CA ASP A 155 -18.63 -10.64 -11.08
C ASP A 155 -18.82 -11.40 -9.76
N GLY A 156 -19.37 -10.75 -8.73
CA GLY A 156 -19.58 -11.33 -7.42
C GLY A 156 -19.80 -10.25 -6.35
N TYR A 157 -19.77 -10.67 -5.09
CA TYR A 157 -19.89 -9.77 -3.96
C TYR A 157 -18.57 -9.05 -3.65
N ILE A 158 -18.72 -7.83 -3.17
CA ILE A 158 -17.65 -6.95 -2.68
C ILE A 158 -17.85 -6.81 -1.18
N VAL A 159 -16.82 -7.10 -0.38
CA VAL A 159 -16.82 -6.71 1.04
C VAL A 159 -16.57 -5.22 1.11
N THR A 160 -17.57 -4.44 1.51
CA THR A 160 -17.48 -2.98 1.58
C THR A 160 -17.09 -2.47 2.96
N GLY A 161 -17.14 -3.33 3.98
CA GLY A 161 -16.87 -2.97 5.35
C GLY A 161 -16.75 -4.18 6.26
N TYR A 162 -15.86 -4.10 7.24
CA TYR A 162 -15.78 -4.98 8.39
C TYR A 162 -16.26 -4.24 9.64
N ILE A 163 -17.31 -4.76 10.24
CA ILE A 163 -17.99 -4.23 11.43
C ILE A 163 -17.88 -5.15 12.65
N GLY A 164 -17.26 -6.32 12.49
CA GLY A 164 -17.00 -7.27 13.57
C GLY A 164 -15.92 -6.81 14.54
N ASP A 165 -15.82 -7.45 15.69
CA ASP A 165 -14.84 -7.16 16.76
C ASP A 165 -13.74 -8.23 16.89
N GLU A 166 -13.75 -9.23 16.01
CA GLU A 166 -12.76 -10.30 15.98
C GLU A 166 -11.39 -9.78 15.52
N SER A 167 -10.33 -10.33 16.11
CA SER A 167 -8.96 -9.99 15.73
C SER A 167 -8.42 -10.86 14.60
N ASP A 168 -8.95 -12.08 14.45
CA ASP A 168 -8.52 -13.04 13.44
C ASP A 168 -9.66 -13.24 12.44
N VAL A 169 -9.54 -12.62 11.27
CA VAL A 169 -10.66 -12.49 10.32
C VAL A 169 -10.44 -13.41 9.13
N VAL A 170 -11.45 -14.22 8.81
CA VAL A 170 -11.54 -14.93 7.54
C VAL A 170 -12.57 -14.23 6.67
N ILE A 171 -12.16 -13.72 5.51
CA ILE A 171 -13.09 -13.19 4.53
C ILE A 171 -13.81 -14.37 3.87
N PRO A 172 -15.15 -14.38 3.81
CA PRO A 172 -15.87 -15.52 3.25
C PRO A 172 -15.62 -15.61 1.74
N ALA A 173 -15.38 -16.82 1.23
CA ALA A 173 -15.21 -17.05 -0.21
C ALA A 173 -16.52 -16.87 -1.00
N LYS A 174 -17.67 -16.99 -0.31
CA LYS A 174 -19.00 -16.84 -0.87
C LYS A 174 -19.94 -16.15 0.10
N TYR A 175 -20.93 -15.48 -0.44
CA TYR A 175 -22.06 -14.91 0.30
C TYR A 175 -23.31 -15.06 -0.58
N LYS A 176 -24.42 -15.57 -0.02
CA LYS A 176 -25.66 -15.86 -0.78
C LYS A 176 -25.40 -16.66 -2.06
N ASP A 177 -24.61 -17.73 -1.92
CA ASP A 177 -24.18 -18.65 -2.99
C ASP A 177 -23.41 -18.02 -4.16
N ARG A 178 -22.99 -16.76 -4.07
CA ARG A 178 -22.14 -16.09 -5.07
C ARG A 178 -20.74 -15.84 -4.51
N PRO A 179 -19.69 -15.84 -5.36
CA PRO A 179 -18.32 -15.62 -4.91
C PRO A 179 -18.14 -14.20 -4.36
N VAL A 180 -17.31 -14.07 -3.34
CA VAL A 180 -16.75 -12.77 -2.93
C VAL A 180 -15.48 -12.55 -3.74
N VAL A 181 -15.48 -11.51 -4.57
CA VAL A 181 -14.44 -11.28 -5.58
C VAL A 181 -13.56 -10.08 -5.27
N LYS A 182 -13.96 -9.24 -4.30
CA LYS A 182 -13.26 -7.99 -4.01
C LYS A 182 -13.36 -7.61 -2.53
N VAL A 183 -12.25 -7.11 -2.00
CA VAL A 183 -12.23 -6.29 -0.78
C VAL A 183 -12.31 -4.83 -1.22
N GLY A 184 -13.35 -4.12 -0.80
CA GLY A 184 -13.68 -2.77 -1.22
C GLY A 184 -12.68 -1.71 -0.75
N GLU A 185 -12.85 -0.49 -1.26
CA GLU A 185 -12.13 0.68 -0.73
C GLU A 185 -12.45 0.84 0.76
N SER A 186 -11.41 1.04 1.58
CA SER A 186 -11.52 1.27 3.02
C SER A 186 -12.26 0.20 3.83
N ALA A 187 -12.46 -1.02 3.29
CA ALA A 187 -13.32 -2.02 3.93
C ALA A 187 -12.89 -2.39 5.37
N PHE A 188 -11.59 -2.39 5.66
CA PHE A 188 -11.01 -2.61 6.99
C PHE A 188 -10.28 -1.37 7.52
N GLU A 189 -10.49 -0.19 6.94
CA GLU A 189 -9.78 1.02 7.38
C GLU A 189 -10.03 1.31 8.87
N ASP A 190 -8.98 1.65 9.61
CA ASP A 190 -8.99 1.91 11.05
C ASP A 190 -9.45 0.72 11.92
N ARG A 191 -9.43 -0.52 11.40
CA ARG A 191 -9.69 -1.73 12.21
C ARG A 191 -8.44 -2.09 13.02
N LYS A 192 -8.11 -1.22 13.97
CA LYS A 192 -6.90 -1.26 14.81
C LYS A 192 -6.79 -2.46 15.73
N TRP A 193 -7.82 -3.30 15.85
CA TRP A 193 -7.81 -4.52 16.65
C TRP A 193 -7.52 -5.78 15.84
N VAL A 194 -7.64 -5.73 14.50
CA VAL A 194 -7.38 -6.87 13.63
C VAL A 194 -5.90 -7.20 13.66
N ILE A 195 -5.59 -8.46 13.91
CA ILE A 195 -4.25 -9.05 14.03
C ILE A 195 -3.94 -9.91 12.81
N SER A 196 -4.91 -10.68 12.32
CA SER A 196 -4.73 -11.51 11.14
C SER A 196 -5.93 -11.45 10.20
N VAL A 197 -5.64 -11.52 8.90
CA VAL A 197 -6.67 -11.60 7.86
C VAL A 197 -6.34 -12.71 6.86
N HIS A 198 -7.30 -13.60 6.61
CA HIS A 198 -7.25 -14.54 5.50
C HIS A 198 -8.17 -14.08 4.37
N ILE A 199 -7.60 -13.86 3.18
CA ILE A 199 -8.34 -13.50 1.98
C ILE A 199 -8.46 -14.76 1.10
N PRO A 200 -9.69 -15.17 0.72
CA PRO A 200 -9.91 -16.39 -0.05
C PRO A 200 -9.54 -16.21 -1.53
N GLY A 201 -9.20 -17.29 -2.21
CA GLY A 201 -8.82 -17.38 -3.62
C GLY A 201 -9.89 -17.01 -4.63
N SER A 202 -11.11 -16.72 -4.18
CA SER A 202 -12.13 -16.09 -5.03
C SER A 202 -11.88 -14.59 -5.24
N VAL A 203 -11.10 -13.95 -4.36
CA VAL A 203 -10.82 -12.51 -4.41
C VAL A 203 -9.74 -12.20 -5.44
N THR A 204 -10.03 -11.28 -6.35
CA THR A 204 -9.11 -10.85 -7.41
C THR A 204 -8.63 -9.40 -7.23
N THR A 205 -9.30 -8.62 -6.38
CA THR A 205 -9.01 -7.19 -6.16
C THR A 205 -9.07 -6.80 -4.68
N ILE A 206 -8.08 -6.03 -4.24
CA ILE A 206 -8.11 -5.29 -2.96
C ILE A 206 -8.20 -3.78 -3.29
N GLY A 207 -9.14 -3.09 -2.66
CA GLY A 207 -9.41 -1.68 -2.90
C GLY A 207 -8.34 -0.73 -2.33
N LYS A 208 -8.46 0.54 -2.69
CA LYS A 208 -7.66 1.62 -2.09
C LYS A 208 -7.88 1.65 -0.58
N ALA A 209 -6.80 1.85 0.18
CA ALA A 209 -6.83 1.92 1.65
C ALA A 209 -7.59 0.77 2.34
N ALA A 210 -7.77 -0.38 1.69
CA ALA A 210 -8.64 -1.44 2.19
C ALA A 210 -8.29 -1.91 3.60
N PHE A 211 -7.00 -1.94 3.97
CA PHE A 211 -6.50 -2.25 5.30
C PHE A 211 -5.69 -1.08 5.90
N GLY A 212 -5.97 0.16 5.46
CA GLY A 212 -5.29 1.35 5.96
C GLY A 212 -5.50 1.52 7.46
N TYR A 213 -4.45 1.91 8.18
CA TYR A 213 -4.47 2.15 9.62
C TYR A 213 -4.85 0.91 10.47
N CYS A 214 -4.73 -0.31 9.92
CA CYS A 214 -4.78 -1.54 10.71
C CYS A 214 -3.47 -1.75 11.50
N GLU A 215 -3.22 -0.90 12.50
CA GLU A 215 -1.94 -0.81 13.23
C GLU A 215 -1.49 -2.13 13.89
N ARG A 216 -2.44 -3.01 14.24
CA ARG A 216 -2.18 -4.32 14.87
C ARG A 216 -2.13 -5.48 13.89
N LEU A 217 -2.33 -5.25 12.59
CA LEU A 217 -2.28 -6.31 11.58
C LEU A 217 -0.87 -6.88 11.50
N GLU A 218 -0.67 -8.07 12.06
CA GLU A 218 0.63 -8.76 12.08
C GLU A 218 0.83 -9.63 10.84
N SER A 219 -0.26 -10.21 10.32
CA SER A 219 -0.24 -11.14 9.18
C SER A 219 -1.45 -10.98 8.28
N ILE A 220 -1.23 -11.07 6.98
CA ILE A 220 -2.30 -11.16 5.98
C ILE A 220 -1.95 -12.20 4.93
N SER A 221 -2.87 -13.12 4.67
CA SER A 221 -2.74 -14.14 3.64
C SER A 221 -3.39 -13.63 2.35
N LEU A 222 -2.55 -13.29 1.37
CA LEU A 222 -2.97 -12.85 0.04
C LEU A 222 -3.07 -14.07 -0.90
N PRO A 223 -4.18 -14.25 -1.64
CA PRO A 223 -4.31 -15.39 -2.55
C PRO A 223 -3.64 -15.12 -3.90
N ASP A 224 -3.24 -16.21 -4.57
CA ASP A 224 -2.60 -16.18 -5.90
C ASP A 224 -3.52 -15.60 -7.00
N SER A 225 -4.83 -15.56 -6.76
CA SER A 225 -5.84 -14.98 -7.66
C SER A 225 -5.82 -13.46 -7.72
N LEU A 226 -5.11 -12.77 -6.82
CA LEU A 226 -5.05 -11.31 -6.80
C LEU A 226 -4.33 -10.78 -8.03
N THR A 227 -5.00 -9.88 -8.74
CA THR A 227 -4.46 -9.17 -9.91
C THR A 227 -4.27 -7.68 -9.65
N ASN A 228 -4.97 -7.13 -8.65
CA ASN A 228 -4.92 -5.70 -8.34
C ASN A 228 -4.98 -5.45 -6.82
N ILE A 229 -4.09 -4.59 -6.34
CA ILE A 229 -4.08 -4.09 -4.96
C ILE A 229 -4.03 -2.56 -5.04
N GLY A 230 -5.04 -1.91 -4.47
CA GLY A 230 -5.20 -0.47 -4.52
C GLY A 230 -4.07 0.31 -3.84
N ARG A 231 -3.96 1.59 -4.17
CA ARG A 231 -3.05 2.53 -3.51
C ARG A 231 -3.33 2.56 -2.01
N ALA A 232 -2.27 2.74 -1.21
CA ALA A 232 -2.36 2.80 0.24
C ALA A 232 -3.04 1.60 0.92
N ALA A 233 -3.18 0.44 0.26
CA ALA A 233 -3.94 -0.69 0.79
C ALA A 233 -3.52 -1.14 2.18
N PHE A 234 -2.23 -0.99 2.55
CA PHE A 234 -1.66 -1.35 3.84
C PHE A 234 -0.97 -0.16 4.52
N VAL A 235 -1.40 1.07 4.23
CA VAL A 235 -0.82 2.27 4.86
C VAL A 235 -0.94 2.18 6.38
N ASP A 236 0.14 2.52 7.10
CA ASP A 236 0.20 2.52 8.57
C ASP A 236 -0.20 1.17 9.21
N CYS A 237 0.01 0.04 8.52
CA CYS A 237 -0.03 -1.30 9.12
C CYS A 237 1.24 -1.57 9.95
N ASP A 238 1.36 -0.88 11.08
CA ASP A 238 2.58 -0.82 11.90
C ASP A 238 3.11 -2.17 12.38
N SER A 239 2.23 -3.14 12.61
CA SER A 239 2.59 -4.48 13.08
C SER A 239 2.92 -5.47 11.99
N LEU A 240 2.67 -5.13 10.72
CA LEU A 240 2.87 -6.05 9.60
C LEU A 240 4.36 -6.32 9.45
N SER A 241 4.76 -7.59 9.62
CA SER A 241 6.19 -7.94 9.71
C SER A 241 6.78 -8.49 8.41
N SER A 242 5.94 -9.11 7.58
CA SER A 242 6.34 -9.61 6.26
C SER A 242 5.14 -9.69 5.35
N ILE A 243 5.36 -9.56 4.05
CA ILE A 243 4.33 -9.79 3.04
C ILE A 243 4.91 -10.43 1.78
N VAL A 244 4.13 -11.30 1.16
CA VAL A 244 4.41 -11.89 -0.15
C VAL A 244 3.39 -11.34 -1.13
N ILE A 245 3.85 -10.60 -2.14
CA ILE A 245 2.99 -10.06 -3.17
C ILE A 245 2.69 -11.18 -4.19
N PRO A 246 1.42 -11.45 -4.54
CA PRO A 246 1.07 -12.50 -5.48
C PRO A 246 1.55 -12.23 -6.91
N GLU A 247 1.90 -13.29 -7.65
CA GLU A 247 2.38 -13.27 -9.06
C GLU A 247 1.38 -12.64 -10.06
N GLY A 248 0.11 -12.48 -9.69
CA GLY A 248 -0.88 -11.78 -10.53
C GLY A 248 -0.78 -10.26 -10.45
N VAL A 249 -0.09 -9.71 -9.44
CA VAL A 249 -0.01 -8.26 -9.19
C VAL A 249 1.09 -7.64 -10.05
N THR A 250 0.75 -6.56 -10.76
CA THR A 250 1.65 -5.89 -11.72
C THR A 250 2.24 -4.59 -11.21
N ASP A 251 1.69 -3.99 -10.16
CA ASP A 251 2.16 -2.72 -9.62
C ASP A 251 2.08 -2.71 -8.08
N ILE A 252 3.14 -2.21 -7.44
CA ILE A 252 3.11 -1.79 -6.04
C ILE A 252 2.70 -0.33 -6.02
N GLY A 253 1.44 -0.07 -5.67
CA GLY A 253 0.84 1.26 -5.74
C GLY A 253 1.45 2.31 -4.81
N GLU A 254 1.11 3.58 -5.09
CA GLU A 254 1.44 4.72 -4.25
C GLU A 254 1.07 4.47 -2.77
N ARG A 255 2.03 4.74 -1.88
CA ARG A 255 1.91 4.57 -0.41
C ARG A 255 1.43 3.19 0.06
N MET A 256 1.51 2.14 -0.76
CA MET A 256 0.91 0.82 -0.45
C MET A 256 1.33 0.28 0.93
N PHE A 257 2.60 0.43 1.31
CA PHE A 257 3.16 0.05 2.61
C PHE A 257 3.76 1.26 3.34
N TYR A 258 3.25 2.47 3.09
CA TYR A 258 3.76 3.67 3.74
C TYR A 258 3.65 3.52 5.27
N SER A 259 4.75 3.74 5.98
CA SER A 259 4.83 3.70 7.44
C SER A 259 4.48 2.34 8.06
N CYS A 260 4.71 1.23 7.35
CA CYS A 260 4.71 -0.10 7.96
C CYS A 260 6.00 -0.33 8.79
N ASN A 261 6.07 0.23 9.99
CA ASN A 261 7.33 0.34 10.74
C ASN A 261 7.99 -1.00 11.12
N ARG A 262 7.22 -2.08 11.27
CA ARG A 262 7.73 -3.44 11.58
C ARG A 262 7.95 -4.32 10.36
N LEU A 263 7.69 -3.83 9.15
CA LEU A 263 7.87 -4.60 7.92
C LEU A 263 9.36 -4.89 7.71
N LYS A 264 9.74 -6.16 7.78
CA LYS A 264 11.13 -6.62 7.67
C LYS A 264 11.45 -7.27 6.34
N SER A 265 10.44 -7.82 5.68
CA SER A 265 10.61 -8.63 4.47
C SER A 265 9.43 -8.43 3.52
N VAL A 266 9.74 -8.18 2.26
CA VAL A 266 8.75 -8.09 1.18
C VAL A 266 9.25 -8.97 0.05
N THR A 267 8.39 -9.90 -0.42
CA THR A 267 8.67 -10.65 -1.65
C THR A 267 7.93 -9.98 -2.79
N ILE A 268 8.68 -9.47 -3.77
CA ILE A 268 8.15 -8.83 -4.97
C ILE A 268 8.32 -9.84 -6.13
N PRO A 269 7.24 -10.24 -6.81
CA PRO A 269 7.29 -11.18 -7.93
C PRO A 269 7.74 -10.49 -9.24
N ASP A 270 8.20 -11.28 -10.20
CA ASP A 270 8.66 -10.82 -11.53
C ASP A 270 7.51 -10.25 -12.40
N SER A 271 6.25 -10.40 -11.95
CA SER A 271 5.11 -9.75 -12.58
C SER A 271 5.06 -8.23 -12.33
N VAL A 272 5.76 -7.73 -11.30
CA VAL A 272 5.72 -6.32 -10.93
C VAL A 272 6.54 -5.49 -11.90
N ILE A 273 5.91 -4.49 -12.51
CA ILE A 273 6.50 -3.55 -13.46
C ILE A 273 6.84 -2.22 -12.79
N GLY A 274 6.14 -1.89 -11.69
CA GLY A 274 6.18 -0.56 -11.09
C GLY A 274 6.16 -0.53 -9.58
N ILE A 275 6.94 0.38 -9.01
CA ILE A 275 6.88 0.75 -7.59
C ILE A 275 6.48 2.22 -7.48
N GLY A 276 5.36 2.48 -6.83
CA GLY A 276 4.75 3.80 -6.74
C GLY A 276 5.46 4.76 -5.78
N GLU A 277 5.07 6.03 -5.86
CA GLU A 277 5.56 7.07 -4.95
C GLU A 277 5.33 6.67 -3.49
N ARG A 278 6.38 6.80 -2.67
CA ARG A 278 6.35 6.48 -1.23
C ARG A 278 5.85 5.08 -0.88
N ALA A 279 5.91 4.12 -1.81
CA ALA A 279 5.37 2.77 -1.64
C ALA A 279 5.85 2.08 -0.36
N PHE A 280 7.13 2.23 -0.02
CA PHE A 280 7.76 1.67 1.18
C PHE A 280 8.30 2.72 2.13
N SER A 281 7.98 4.01 1.94
CA SER A 281 8.54 5.09 2.74
C SER A 281 8.21 4.89 4.23
N ARG A 282 9.17 5.17 5.11
CA ARG A 282 9.10 5.01 6.57
C ARG A 282 8.90 3.57 7.05
N CYS A 283 9.25 2.56 6.25
CA CYS A 283 9.35 1.18 6.71
C CYS A 283 10.64 0.93 7.50
N GLN A 284 10.70 1.41 8.76
CA GLN A 284 11.94 1.49 9.55
C GLN A 284 12.66 0.15 9.76
N SER A 285 11.93 -0.97 9.80
CA SER A 285 12.51 -2.31 9.99
C SER A 285 12.95 -3.00 8.70
N LEU A 286 12.64 -2.41 7.53
CA LEU A 286 12.93 -3.00 6.23
C LEU A 286 14.40 -2.73 5.90
N ASN A 287 15.26 -3.65 6.29
CA ASN A 287 16.71 -3.53 6.10
C ASN A 287 17.16 -3.90 4.69
N SER A 288 16.38 -4.74 3.98
CA SER A 288 16.70 -5.17 2.63
C SER A 288 15.44 -5.49 1.85
N ILE A 289 15.50 -5.21 0.55
CA ILE A 289 14.44 -5.54 -0.41
C ILE A 289 15.11 -5.90 -1.74
N THR A 290 14.62 -6.96 -2.36
CA THR A 290 15.05 -7.39 -3.70
C THR A 290 14.07 -6.84 -4.72
N ILE A 291 14.59 -6.09 -5.69
CA ILE A 291 13.80 -5.54 -6.80
C ILE A 291 14.00 -6.46 -8.01
N PRO A 292 12.94 -7.04 -8.59
CA PRO A 292 13.07 -7.93 -9.74
C PRO A 292 13.42 -7.17 -11.03
N ASP A 293 14.06 -7.87 -11.97
CA ASP A 293 14.45 -7.40 -13.32
C ASP A 293 13.28 -6.75 -14.10
N SER A 294 12.06 -7.16 -13.81
CA SER A 294 10.84 -6.68 -14.45
C SER A 294 10.49 -5.24 -14.13
N VAL A 295 10.99 -4.68 -13.02
CA VAL A 295 10.64 -3.35 -12.55
C VAL A 295 11.26 -2.30 -13.47
N ARG A 296 10.39 -1.52 -14.10
CA ARG A 296 10.77 -0.46 -15.06
C ARG A 296 10.78 0.92 -14.44
N TYR A 297 9.99 1.13 -13.38
CA TYR A 297 9.86 2.44 -12.77
C TYR A 297 9.72 2.40 -11.26
N ILE A 298 10.35 3.39 -10.61
CA ILE A 298 10.26 3.62 -9.17
C ILE A 298 9.87 5.09 -8.94
N GLY A 299 8.81 5.28 -8.16
CA GLY A 299 8.26 6.58 -7.81
C GLY A 299 9.13 7.34 -6.80
N GLY A 300 8.93 8.65 -6.73
CA GLY A 300 9.66 9.50 -5.79
C GLY A 300 9.49 9.04 -4.33
N SER A 301 10.57 9.14 -3.55
CA SER A 301 10.60 8.75 -2.14
C SER A 301 10.12 7.32 -1.85
N ALA A 302 10.15 6.40 -2.83
CA ALA A 302 9.65 5.03 -2.63
C ALA A 302 10.27 4.35 -1.40
N PHE A 303 11.54 4.64 -1.11
CA PHE A 303 12.30 4.15 0.03
C PHE A 303 12.84 5.31 0.90
N GLU A 304 12.06 6.39 1.06
CA GLU A 304 12.46 7.50 1.95
C GLU A 304 12.23 7.14 3.42
N GLY A 305 13.15 7.53 4.32
CA GLY A 305 12.90 7.54 5.76
C GLY A 305 13.18 6.22 6.47
N SER A 306 13.98 5.33 5.90
CA SER A 306 14.59 4.22 6.64
C SER A 306 16.03 3.99 6.19
N GLU A 307 16.78 3.23 6.98
CA GLU A 307 18.15 2.82 6.67
C GLU A 307 18.10 1.53 5.82
N TYR A 308 17.58 1.63 4.59
CA TYR A 308 17.42 0.48 3.69
C TYR A 308 18.76 0.10 3.03
N THR A 309 19.13 -1.17 3.01
CA THR A 309 20.08 -1.70 2.02
C THR A 309 19.29 -2.34 0.88
N VAL A 310 18.98 -1.58 -0.17
CA VAL A 310 18.21 -2.09 -1.31
C VAL A 310 19.13 -2.89 -2.23
N THR A 311 19.09 -4.21 -2.14
CA THR A 311 19.85 -5.08 -3.06
C THR A 311 19.06 -5.22 -4.35
N VAL A 312 19.63 -4.78 -5.47
CA VAL A 312 18.92 -4.76 -6.75
C VAL A 312 19.57 -5.77 -7.67
N THR A 313 19.00 -6.97 -7.67
CA THR A 313 19.21 -7.94 -8.73
C THR A 313 18.40 -7.49 -9.94
N ALA A 314 18.82 -6.39 -10.56
CA ALA A 314 18.28 -5.92 -11.82
C ALA A 314 19.38 -5.99 -12.87
N SER A 315 19.11 -6.67 -13.98
CA SER A 315 19.95 -6.61 -15.19
C SER A 315 20.00 -5.22 -15.84
N HIS A 316 19.14 -4.29 -15.38
CA HIS A 316 19.02 -2.92 -15.90
C HIS A 316 18.64 -1.93 -14.77
N GLU A 317 19.11 -0.68 -14.84
CA GLU A 317 18.67 0.36 -13.92
C GLU A 317 17.22 0.80 -14.22
N PRO A 318 16.29 0.76 -13.23
CA PRO A 318 14.93 1.25 -13.42
C PRO A 318 14.87 2.78 -13.56
N TYR A 319 13.85 3.30 -14.26
CA TYR A 319 13.63 4.74 -14.39
C TYR A 319 13.08 5.35 -13.09
N TYR A 320 13.72 6.40 -12.58
CA TYR A 320 13.30 7.10 -11.37
C TYR A 320 12.57 8.41 -11.70
N TYR A 321 11.40 8.65 -11.10
CA TYR A 321 10.57 9.84 -11.40
C TYR A 321 10.99 11.12 -10.65
N ASP A 322 11.84 11.05 -9.61
CA ASP A 322 12.31 12.24 -8.87
C ASP A 322 13.74 12.10 -8.31
N TYR A 323 14.60 13.10 -8.57
CA TYR A 323 16.05 13.10 -8.28
C TYR A 323 16.41 13.33 -6.81
N THR A 324 15.46 13.30 -5.86
CA THR A 324 15.85 13.06 -4.46
C THR A 324 16.19 11.57 -4.33
N ALA A 325 17.39 11.21 -4.78
CA ALA A 325 17.95 9.88 -4.55
C ALA A 325 17.67 9.53 -3.09
N ASP A 326 17.00 8.40 -2.85
CA ASP A 326 16.83 7.88 -1.50
C ASP A 326 18.25 7.67 -0.96
N LYS A 327 18.75 8.64 -0.19
CA LYS A 327 20.19 8.79 0.12
C LYS A 327 20.78 7.61 0.88
N ASN A 328 19.92 6.71 1.34
CA ASN A 328 20.27 5.54 2.12
C ASN A 328 20.27 4.25 1.27
N VAL A 329 19.84 4.30 0.02
CA VAL A 329 19.71 3.13 -0.85
C VAL A 329 21.06 2.79 -1.49
N THR A 330 21.66 1.69 -1.03
CA THR A 330 22.89 1.14 -1.63
C THR A 330 22.54 0.11 -2.69
N TRP A 331 22.71 0.46 -3.97
CA TRP A 331 22.46 -0.45 -5.10
C TRP A 331 23.60 -1.45 -5.25
N ILE A 332 23.27 -2.74 -5.19
CA ILE A 332 24.18 -3.84 -5.54
C ILE A 332 23.64 -4.45 -6.82
N VAL A 333 24.32 -4.24 -7.95
CA VAL A 333 24.03 -4.89 -9.23
C VAL A 333 24.87 -6.17 -9.28
N GLU A 334 24.23 -7.32 -9.49
CA GLU A 334 24.93 -8.62 -9.71
C GLU A 334 25.25 -8.87 -11.18
#